data_AF-A0A7X3QDR9-F1
#
_entry.id   AF-A0A7X3QDR9-F1
#
_cell.length_a   1.000
_cell.length_b   1.000
_cell.length_c   1.000
_cell.angle_alpha   90.00
_cell.angle_beta   90.00
_cell.angle_gamma   90.00
#
_symmetry.space_group_name_H-M   'P 1'
#
loop_
_entity.id
_entity.type
_entity.pdbx_description
1 polymer ?
#
loop_
_entity_poly.entity_id
_entity_poly.type
_entity_poly.pdbx_seq_one_letter_code
_entity_poly.pdbx_strand_id
1 'polypeptide(L)'
;MFMLDTNICIYLINHRDRVLQERFETNATDICISSITYAELRYGVAHSDRTAANARELDAFRRDLDILPFDRSAGEHYGEIRHALVQR
;
A
#
# COMPACT_ATOMS: atom_id res chain seq x y z
N MET A 1 4.15 -9.25 -11.22
CA MET A 1 3.81 -8.78 -9.86
C MET A 1 4.58 -7.54 -9.44
N PHE A 2 3.86 -6.48 -9.07
CA PHE A 2 4.34 -5.20 -8.54
C PHE A 2 3.85 -5.01 -7.09
N MET A 3 4.64 -4.35 -6.25
CA MET A 3 4.23 -3.96 -4.89
C MET A 3 4.09 -2.43 -4.81
N LEU A 4 2.92 -1.94 -4.40
CA LEU A 4 2.68 -0.50 -4.29
C LEU A 4 3.16 0.05 -2.94
N ASP A 5 3.69 1.27 -2.97
CA ASP A 5 3.97 2.05 -1.77
C ASP A 5 2.70 2.77 -1.26
N THR A 6 2.80 3.34 -0.07
CA THR A 6 1.70 4.02 0.60
C THR A 6 1.22 5.25 -0.17
N ASN A 7 2.13 6.01 -0.79
CA ASN A 7 1.79 7.22 -1.52
C ASN A 7 0.95 6.90 -2.77
N ILE A 8 1.34 5.89 -3.54
CA ILE A 8 0.57 5.44 -4.71
C ILE A 8 -0.79 4.89 -4.28
N CYS A 9 -0.86 4.13 -3.18
CA CYS A 9 -2.15 3.68 -2.63
C CYS A 9 -3.08 4.86 -2.28
N ILE A 10 -2.57 5.87 -1.56
CA ILE A 10 -3.33 7.08 -1.21
C ILE A 10 -3.78 7.81 -2.48
N TYR A 11 -2.92 7.90 -3.49
CA TYR A 11 -3.22 8.61 -4.72
C TYR A 11 -4.34 7.90 -5.53
N LEU A 12 -4.30 6.56 -5.58
CA LEU A 12 -5.33 5.71 -6.16
C LEU A 12 -6.66 5.82 -5.39
N ILE A 13 -6.64 5.68 -4.06
CA ILE A 13 -7.84 5.79 -3.22
C ILE A 13 -8.54 7.15 -3.41
N ASN A 14 -7.78 8.23 -3.55
CA ASN A 14 -8.33 9.57 -3.75
C ASN A 14 -8.80 9.86 -5.19
N HIS A 15 -8.79 8.87 -6.10
CA HIS A 15 -9.27 8.99 -7.48
C HIS A 15 -8.70 10.19 -8.26
N ARG A 16 -7.43 10.53 -8.04
CA ARG A 16 -6.81 11.75 -8.59
C ARG A 16 -6.43 11.65 -10.07
N ASP A 17 -6.29 10.44 -10.62
CA ASP A 17 -5.88 10.21 -12.01
C ASP A 17 -6.57 8.99 -12.60
N ARG A 18 -7.34 9.21 -13.68
CA ARG A 18 -8.10 8.18 -14.37
C ARG A 18 -7.21 7.20 -15.15
N VAL A 19 -6.12 7.65 -15.74
CA VAL A 19 -5.20 6.76 -16.49
C VAL A 19 -4.52 5.78 -15.53
N LEU A 20 -4.18 6.25 -14.33
CA LEU A 20 -3.59 5.39 -13.32
C LEU A 20 -4.60 4.40 -12.74
N GLN A 21 -5.87 4.80 -12.58
CA GLN A 21 -6.97 3.88 -12.21
C GLN A 21 -7.15 2.78 -13.25
N GLU A 22 -7.24 3.13 -14.53
CA GLU A 22 -7.40 2.15 -15.62
C GLU A 22 -6.22 1.16 -15.68
N ARG A 23 -4.99 1.65 -15.42
CA ARG A 23 -3.80 0.79 -15.29
C ARG A 23 -3.89 -0.13 -14.07
N PHE A 24 -4.33 0.36 -12.93
CA PHE A 24 -4.51 -0.43 -11.72
C PHE A 24 -5.53 -1.55 -11.95
N GLU A 25 -6.71 -1.23 -12.49
CA GLU A 25 -7.76 -2.20 -12.81
C GLU A 25 -7.29 -3.26 -13.80
N THR A 26 -6.54 -2.86 -14.84
CA THR A 26 -6.01 -3.79 -15.85
C THR A 26 -4.98 -4.77 -15.27
N ASN A 27 -4.27 -4.38 -14.21
CA ASN A 27 -3.18 -5.16 -13.62
C ASN A 27 -3.51 -5.67 -12.21
N ALA A 28 -4.77 -5.62 -11.76
CA ALA A 28 -5.14 -5.87 -10.37
C ALA A 28 -4.61 -7.22 -9.84
N THR A 29 -4.63 -8.28 -10.66
CA THR A 29 -4.13 -9.62 -10.30
C THR A 29 -2.61 -9.70 -10.14
N ASP A 30 -1.88 -8.70 -10.60
CA ASP A 30 -0.42 -8.60 -10.59
C ASP A 30 0.07 -7.54 -9.60
N ILE A 31 -0.78 -7.03 -8.72
CA ILE A 31 -0.45 -5.97 -7.77
C ILE A 31 -0.70 -6.44 -6.34
N CYS A 32 0.22 -6.08 -5.44
CA CYS A 32 0.10 -6.33 -4.02
C CYS A 32 0.54 -5.10 -3.20
N ILE A 33 0.26 -5.14 -1.90
CA ILE A 33 0.82 -4.20 -0.92
C ILE A 33 1.45 -4.95 0.25
N SER A 34 2.43 -4.32 0.90
CA SER A 34 2.95 -4.82 2.18
C SER A 34 1.93 -4.62 3.30
N SER A 35 1.91 -5.53 4.27
CA SER A 35 1.21 -5.34 5.55
C SER A 35 1.62 -4.04 6.28
N ILE A 36 2.83 -3.54 6.06
CA ILE A 36 3.30 -2.24 6.58
C ILE A 36 2.54 -1.09 5.91
N THR A 37 2.46 -1.09 4.57
CA THR A 37 1.66 -0.14 3.79
C THR A 37 0.21 -0.14 4.26
N TYR A 38 -0.37 -1.33 4.47
CA TYR A 38 -1.74 -1.45 4.99
C TYR A 38 -1.90 -0.81 6.38
N ALA A 39 -0.94 -1.02 7.29
CA ALA A 39 -0.96 -0.40 8.62
C ALA A 39 -0.94 1.14 8.55
N GLU A 40 -0.12 1.72 7.68
CA GLU A 40 -0.08 3.18 7.45
C GLU A 40 -1.40 3.72 6.90
N LEU A 41 -2.02 3.01 5.94
CA LEU A 41 -3.34 3.37 5.40
C LEU A 41 -4.42 3.32 6.50
N ARG A 42 -4.41 2.29 7.36
CA ARG A 42 -5.34 2.19 8.50
C ARG A 42 -5.14 3.32 9.52
N TYR A 43 -3.89 3.68 9.79
CA TYR A 43 -3.59 4.86 10.62
C TYR A 43 -4.16 6.14 9.99
N GLY A 44 -3.95 6.34 8.68
CA GLY A 44 -4.50 7.49 7.95
C GLY A 44 -6.02 7.59 8.01
N VAL A 45 -6.72 6.45 7.94
CA VAL A 45 -8.19 6.39 8.13
C VAL A 45 -8.57 6.83 9.54
N ALA A 46 -7.92 6.29 10.57
CA ALA A 46 -8.23 6.56 11.97
C ALA A 46 -7.91 8.01 12.39
N HIS A 47 -6.90 8.62 11.78
CA HIS A 47 -6.48 9.99 12.06
C HIS A 47 -7.28 11.06 11.28
N SER A 48 -8.13 10.66 10.33
CA SER A 48 -8.88 11.59 9.49
C SER A 48 -10.24 11.96 10.10
N ASP A 49 -10.65 13.23 9.92
CA ASP A 49 -12.01 13.71 10.23
C ASP A 49 -13.12 12.99 9.44
N ARG A 50 -12.77 12.31 8.34
CA ARG A 50 -13.70 11.56 7.48
C ARG A 50 -13.56 10.04 7.66
N THR A 51 -13.36 9.58 8.90
CA THR A 51 -13.05 8.17 9.23
C THR A 51 -13.96 7.16 8.52
N ALA A 52 -15.28 7.36 8.57
CA ALA A 52 -16.24 6.42 7.99
C ALA A 52 -16.20 6.36 6.46
N ALA A 53 -15.93 7.49 5.80
CA ALA A 53 -15.80 7.54 4.34
C ALA A 53 -14.50 6.87 3.90
N ASN A 54 -13.37 7.26 4.49
CA ASN A 54 -12.06 6.72 4.13
C ASN A 54 -11.97 5.21 4.44
N ALA A 55 -12.64 4.72 5.50
CA ALA A 55 -12.70 3.30 5.79
C ALA A 55 -13.38 2.52 4.66
N ARG A 56 -14.48 3.04 4.12
CA ARG A 56 -15.20 2.41 2.99
C ARG A 56 -14.37 2.42 1.72
N GLU A 57 -13.67 3.52 1.43
CA GLU A 57 -12.79 3.63 0.27
C GLU A 57 -11.63 2.64 0.36
N LEU A 58 -10.98 2.53 1.54
CA LEU A 58 -9.92 1.54 1.76
C LEU A 58 -10.44 0.09 1.68
N ASP A 59 -11.64 -0.18 2.18
CA ASP A 59 -12.27 -1.51 2.07
C ASP A 59 -12.69 -1.85 0.64
N ALA A 60 -12.99 -0.86 -0.20
CA ALA A 60 -13.19 -1.07 -1.62
C ALA A 60 -11.86 -1.37 -2.31
N PHE A 61 -10.86 -0.53 -2.08
CA PHE A 61 -9.52 -0.64 -2.68
C PHE A 61 -8.84 -1.98 -2.41
N ARG A 62 -8.96 -2.54 -1.19
CA ARG A 62 -8.28 -3.80 -0.85
C ARG A 62 -8.90 -5.07 -1.46
N ARG A 63 -10.09 -5.01 -2.07
CA ARG A 63 -10.75 -6.22 -2.59
C ARG A 63 -9.97 -6.86 -3.73
N ASP A 64 -9.25 -6.01 -4.46
CA ASP A 64 -8.53 -6.37 -5.66
C ASP A 64 -7.01 -6.47 -5.41
N LEU A 65 -6.58 -6.53 -4.14
CA LEU A 65 -5.18 -6.47 -3.74
C LEU A 65 -4.80 -7.54 -2.73
N ASP A 66 -3.71 -8.23 -3.00
CA ASP A 66 -3.06 -9.09 -2.02
C ASP A 66 -2.26 -8.26 -1.01
N ILE A 67 -2.51 -8.50 0.28
CA ILE A 67 -1.73 -7.92 1.38
C ILE A 67 -0.71 -8.96 1.81
N LEU A 68 0.56 -8.75 1.46
CA LEU A 68 1.63 -9.67 1.79
C LEU A 68 2.18 -9.39 3.19
N PRO A 69 2.43 -10.44 4.01
CA PRO A 69 2.99 -10.28 5.34
C PRO A 69 4.43 -9.78 5.27
N PHE A 70 4.83 -8.97 6.26
CA PHE A 70 6.25 -8.71 6.51
C PHE A 70 6.83 -9.90 7.27
N ASP A 71 7.34 -10.87 6.52
CA ASP A 71 7.80 -12.16 7.04
C ASP A 71 9.30 -12.17 7.40
N ARG A 72 9.82 -13.36 7.71
CA ARG A 72 11.24 -13.57 8.03
C ARG A 72 12.15 -13.08 6.90
N SER A 73 11.84 -13.42 5.65
CA SER A 73 12.67 -13.08 4.49
C SER A 73 12.71 -11.57 4.29
N ALA A 74 11.57 -10.89 4.43
CA ALA A 74 11.50 -9.44 4.39
C ALA A 74 12.34 -8.78 5.51
N GLY A 75 12.32 -9.35 6.72
CA GLY A 75 13.13 -8.88 7.85
C GLY A 75 14.63 -9.02 7.62
N GLU A 76 15.08 -10.14 7.03
CA GLU A 76 16.48 -10.38 6.69
C GLU A 76 16.99 -9.36 5.66
N HIS A 77 16.25 -9.16 4.56
CA HIS A 77 16.60 -8.14 3.54
C HIS A 77 16.59 -6.72 4.11
N TYR A 78 15.62 -6.38 4.96
CA TYR A 78 15.57 -5.07 5.62
C TYR A 78 16.85 -4.80 6.41
N GLY A 79 17.35 -5.78 7.16
CA GLY A 79 18.57 -5.65 7.96
C GLY A 79 19.79 -5.28 7.11
N GLU A 80 19.98 -5.98 6.00
CA GLU A 80 21.07 -5.74 5.06
C GLU A 80 20.99 -4.33 4.44
N ILE A 81 19.81 -3.95 3.93
CA ILE A 81 19.57 -2.63 3.33
C ILE A 81 19.79 -1.53 4.36
N ARG A 82 19.25 -1.68 5.58
CA ARG A 82 19.37 -0.67 6.63
C ARG A 82 20.82 -0.50 7.06
N HIS A 83 21.58 -1.59 7.17
CA HIS A 83 23.02 -1.52 7.45
C HIS A 83 23.75 -0.75 6.34
N ALA A 84 23.51 -1.08 5.07
CA ALA A 84 24.15 -0.39 3.95
C ALA A 84 23.86 1.12 3.91
N LEU A 85 22.66 1.55 4.31
CA LEU A 85 22.28 2.97 4.35
C LEU A 85 22.96 3.78 5.47
N VAL A 86 23.41 3.13 6.56
CA VAL A 86 24.08 3.81 7.68
C VAL A 86 25.61 3.80 7.58
N GLN A 87 26.18 3.10 6.60
CA GLN A 87 27.63 3.08 6.33
C GLN A 87 28.06 4.17 5.32
N ARG A 88 27.20 5.16 5.06
CA ARG A 88 27.47 6.31 4.19
C ARG A 88 27.81 7.56 4.98
#